data_AF-A0A6C0D5M0-F1
#
_entry.id   AF-A0A6C0D5M0-F1
#
_cell.length_a   1.000
_cell.length_b   1.000
_cell.length_c   1.000
_cell.angle_alpha   90.00
_cell.angle_beta   90.00
_cell.angle_gamma   90.00
#
_symmetry.space_group_name_H-M   'P 1'
#
loop_
_entity.id
_entity.type
_entity.pdbx_description
1 polymer ?
#
loop_
_entity_poly.entity_id
_entity_poly.type
_entity_poly.pdbx_seq_one_letter_code
_entity_poly.pdbx_strand_id
1 'polypeptide(L)'
;MVSDSSINQNQNLMDLLFSNSTISMLLCFLGSYIIAFLLFGAAFRSENSESMIHRTIDLLIFGIIMLYVLMEFYNVSQSNSSNSLQIMKTNAETVLTNPYTIIHYAVFLILFHALLFLFKIPVAGAGSPYFVSLFMGLAWIVLSISMIVWFFNKFLNISLFDSNFWNDLTKTQSTVKLDINGNIIINGNVASRGNVALKNDLKYDVYASRDEVFNVSNNLYTYEDAKAVCTAYGARLATYDEVEDAYNNGGEWCNYGWSQDQLALFPTQKLTWFKLQKNPAHKNDCGRPGVNGGYMENPYIRFGVNCYGKKPAATEKDKQEMDANKGINIPKTPEEIKLDKKVQFWKENADKLLNINSFNYNKWSEY
;
A
#
# COMPACT_ATOMS: atom_id res chain seq x y z
N MET A 1 -4.98 21.92 24.62
CA MET A 1 -6.17 21.04 24.56
C MET A 1 -5.81 19.89 23.63
N VAL A 2 -5.29 18.81 24.19
CA VAL A 2 -5.04 17.53 23.51
C VAL A 2 -5.85 16.52 24.32
N SER A 3 -6.91 15.99 23.74
CA SER A 3 -7.72 14.95 24.36
C SER A 3 -7.28 13.61 23.78
N ASP A 4 -6.35 12.96 24.47
CA ASP A 4 -6.12 11.53 24.36
C ASP A 4 -7.37 10.80 24.87
N SER A 5 -8.15 10.23 23.96
CA SER A 5 -9.14 9.21 24.33
C SER A 5 -8.41 7.88 24.48
N SER A 6 -7.92 7.67 25.69
CA SER A 6 -7.49 6.37 26.20
C SER A 6 -8.59 5.32 25.97
N ILE A 7 -8.20 4.27 25.26
CA ILE A 7 -8.97 3.05 25.07
C ILE A 7 -9.17 2.42 26.45
N ASN A 8 -10.41 2.35 26.91
CA ASN A 8 -10.80 1.67 28.15
C ASN A 8 -10.53 0.16 28.01
N GLN A 9 -9.32 -0.28 28.39
CA GLN A 9 -8.95 -1.69 28.53
C GLN A 9 -9.36 -2.24 29.90
N ASN A 10 -10.66 -2.52 30.07
CA ASN A 10 -11.14 -3.41 31.13
C ASN A 10 -12.54 -3.95 30.78
N GLN A 11 -12.65 -4.71 29.70
CA GLN A 11 -13.69 -5.74 29.60
C GLN A 11 -13.13 -6.98 30.29
N ASN A 12 -13.83 -7.49 31.32
CA ASN A 12 -13.38 -8.69 32.01
C ASN A 12 -13.22 -9.82 30.98
N LEU A 13 -12.13 -10.57 31.08
CA LEU A 13 -11.90 -11.76 30.26
C LEU A 13 -13.13 -12.69 30.30
N MET A 14 -13.83 -12.77 31.44
CA MET A 14 -15.08 -13.52 31.56
C MET A 14 -16.24 -12.98 30.71
N ASP A 15 -16.40 -11.65 30.63
CA ASP A 15 -17.44 -11.03 29.80
C ASP A 15 -17.16 -11.20 28.30
N LEU A 16 -15.88 -11.33 27.94
CA LEU A 16 -15.42 -11.65 26.58
C LEU A 16 -15.55 -13.15 26.24
N LEU A 17 -15.25 -14.03 27.19
CA LEU A 17 -15.33 -15.49 27.00
C LEU A 17 -16.78 -16.00 26.96
N PHE A 18 -17.69 -15.30 27.66
CA PHE A 18 -19.09 -15.69 27.82
C PHE A 18 -20.05 -14.61 27.31
N SER A 19 -19.89 -14.22 26.05
CA SER A 19 -20.86 -13.31 25.42
C SER A 19 -22.27 -13.92 25.43
N ASN A 20 -23.31 -13.07 25.53
CA ASN A 20 -24.72 -13.49 25.48
C ASN A 20 -25.03 -14.37 24.26
N SER A 21 -24.32 -14.16 23.14
CA SER A 21 -24.44 -14.95 21.92
C SER A 21 -23.86 -16.36 22.07
N THR A 22 -22.65 -16.48 22.62
CA THR A 22 -21.96 -17.77 22.82
C THR A 22 -22.74 -18.67 23.77
N ILE A 23 -23.23 -18.12 24.88
CA ILE A 23 -24.06 -18.85 25.84
C ILE A 23 -25.38 -19.28 25.19
N SER A 24 -26.03 -18.38 24.45
CA SER A 24 -27.30 -18.69 23.78
C SER A 24 -27.14 -19.83 22.76
N MET A 25 -26.07 -19.84 21.97
CA MET A 25 -25.79 -20.93 21.03
C MET A 25 -25.56 -22.27 21.73
N LEU A 26 -24.79 -22.30 22.82
CA LEU A 26 -24.53 -23.51 23.60
C LEU A 26 -25.81 -24.04 24.27
N LEU A 27 -26.65 -23.15 24.81
CA LEU A 27 -27.92 -23.53 25.43
C LEU A 27 -28.95 -24.05 24.42
N CYS A 28 -29.03 -23.45 23.22
CA CYS A 28 -29.89 -23.92 22.14
C CYS A 28 -29.45 -25.30 21.63
N PHE A 29 -28.14 -25.54 21.49
CA PHE A 29 -27.60 -26.85 21.16
C PHE A 29 -27.93 -27.89 22.23
N LEU A 30 -27.67 -27.57 23.50
CA LEU A 30 -27.95 -28.47 24.61
C LEU A 30 -29.44 -28.79 24.74
N GLY A 31 -30.31 -27.78 24.62
CA GLY A 31 -31.76 -27.94 24.69
C GLY A 31 -32.32 -28.80 23.55
N SER A 32 -31.90 -28.54 22.31
CA SER A 32 -32.32 -29.35 21.16
C SER A 32 -31.81 -30.79 21.24
N TYR A 33 -30.57 -30.99 21.71
CA TYR A 33 -30.02 -32.32 21.94
C TYR A 33 -30.76 -33.09 23.03
N ILE A 34 -31.07 -32.46 24.16
CA ILE A 34 -31.82 -33.09 25.26
C ILE A 34 -33.24 -33.47 24.80
N ILE A 35 -33.93 -32.58 24.08
CA ILE A 35 -35.27 -32.85 23.57
C ILE A 35 -35.24 -34.05 22.61
N ALA A 36 -34.27 -34.09 21.70
CA ALA A 36 -34.15 -35.21 20.77
C ALA A 36 -33.76 -36.51 21.50
N PHE A 37 -32.85 -36.44 22.49
CA PHE A 37 -32.48 -37.59 23.30
C PHE A 37 -33.66 -38.14 24.11
N LEU A 38 -34.52 -37.28 24.68
CA LEU A 38 -35.71 -37.70 25.43
C LEU A 38 -36.79 -38.30 24.53
N LEU A 39 -37.04 -37.70 23.36
CA LEU A 39 -38.05 -38.19 22.41
C LEU A 39 -37.65 -39.54 21.78
N PHE A 40 -36.38 -39.70 21.41
CA PHE A 40 -35.91 -40.93 20.74
C PHE A 40 -35.40 -42.01 21.70
N GLY A 41 -34.87 -41.61 22.86
CA GLY A 41 -34.51 -42.56 23.93
C GLY A 41 -35.71 -43.29 24.51
N ALA A 42 -36.90 -42.66 24.48
CA ALA A 42 -38.16 -43.30 24.85
C ALA A 42 -38.74 -44.20 23.75
N ALA A 43 -38.47 -43.91 22.47
CA ALA A 43 -39.10 -44.59 21.32
C ALA A 43 -38.28 -45.77 20.74
N PHE A 44 -36.94 -45.75 20.83
CA PHE A 44 -36.07 -46.74 20.16
C PHE A 44 -35.01 -47.31 21.11
N ARG A 45 -35.43 -48.26 21.95
CA ARG A 45 -34.59 -48.99 22.90
C ARG A 45 -34.21 -50.37 22.30
N SER A 46 -33.25 -50.41 21.37
CA SER A 46 -32.79 -51.65 20.70
C SER A 46 -31.31 -51.54 20.29
N GLU A 47 -30.53 -52.63 20.29
CA GLU A 47 -29.05 -52.64 20.14
C GLU A 47 -28.46 -52.01 18.86
N ASN A 48 -29.23 -51.85 17.78
CA ASN A 48 -28.82 -51.11 16.56
C ASN A 48 -29.23 -49.62 16.57
N SER A 49 -29.66 -49.08 17.71
CA SER A 49 -30.29 -47.76 17.79
C SER A 49 -29.32 -46.59 17.78
N GLU A 50 -28.04 -46.72 18.19
CA GLU A 50 -27.14 -45.56 18.30
C GLU A 50 -26.93 -44.83 16.96
N SER A 51 -26.64 -45.57 15.88
CA SER A 51 -26.49 -44.98 14.54
C SER A 51 -27.80 -44.40 14.01
N MET A 52 -28.95 -45.05 14.29
CA MET A 52 -30.26 -44.53 13.88
C MET A 52 -30.66 -43.27 14.66
N ILE A 53 -30.33 -43.20 15.95
CA ILE A 53 -30.60 -42.04 16.81
C ILE A 53 -29.83 -40.84 16.29
N HIS A 54 -28.52 -40.97 16.03
CA HIS A 54 -27.73 -39.85 15.47
C HIS A 54 -28.26 -39.35 14.13
N ARG A 55 -28.62 -40.25 13.21
CA ARG A 55 -29.18 -39.88 11.90
C ARG A 55 -30.55 -39.22 12.01
N THR A 56 -31.37 -39.63 12.97
CA THR A 56 -32.69 -39.02 13.19
C THR A 56 -32.58 -37.64 13.85
N ILE A 57 -31.66 -37.48 14.79
CA ILE A 57 -31.33 -36.20 15.40
C ILE A 57 -30.81 -35.23 14.33
N ASP A 58 -29.89 -35.67 13.47
CA ASP A 58 -29.38 -34.86 12.36
C ASP A 58 -30.53 -34.38 11.46
N LEU A 59 -31.43 -35.28 11.03
CA LEU A 59 -32.57 -34.92 10.17
C LEU A 59 -33.52 -33.92 10.82
N LEU A 60 -33.76 -34.03 12.14
CA LEU A 60 -34.60 -33.07 12.86
C LEU A 60 -33.93 -31.70 12.98
N ILE A 61 -32.65 -31.66 13.33
CA ILE A 61 -31.92 -30.40 13.44
C ILE A 61 -31.81 -29.73 12.08
N PHE A 62 -31.50 -30.48 11.01
CA PHE A 62 -31.54 -29.96 9.64
C PHE A 62 -32.93 -29.49 9.24
N GLY A 63 -33.99 -30.22 9.62
CA GLY A 63 -35.37 -29.81 9.38
C GLY A 63 -35.71 -28.48 10.05
N ILE A 64 -35.35 -28.31 11.33
CA ILE A 64 -35.57 -27.06 12.09
C ILE A 64 -34.78 -25.91 11.48
N ILE A 65 -33.51 -26.12 11.13
CA ILE A 65 -32.66 -25.10 10.51
C ILE A 65 -33.20 -24.72 9.12
N MET A 66 -33.60 -25.71 8.32
CA MET A 66 -34.20 -25.46 7.01
C MET A 66 -35.49 -24.65 7.15
N LEU A 67 -36.34 -24.97 8.13
CA LEU A 67 -37.59 -24.26 8.37
C LEU A 67 -37.35 -22.83 8.87
N TYR A 68 -36.35 -22.61 9.73
CA TYR A 68 -35.90 -21.29 10.15
C TYR A 68 -35.36 -20.47 8.98
N VAL A 69 -34.50 -21.06 8.14
CA VAL A 69 -33.96 -20.40 6.94
C VAL A 69 -35.08 -20.06 5.95
N LEU A 70 -36.06 -20.95 5.75
CA LEU A 70 -37.22 -20.69 4.91
C LEU A 70 -38.10 -19.55 5.47
N MET A 71 -38.24 -19.47 6.80
CA MET A 71 -38.99 -18.40 7.45
C MET A 71 -38.26 -17.05 7.30
N GLU A 72 -36.95 -17.00 7.50
CA GLU A 72 -36.13 -15.82 7.24
C GLU A 72 -36.16 -15.43 5.76
N PHE A 73 -36.04 -16.39 4.86
CA PHE A 73 -36.12 -16.15 3.41
C PHE A 73 -37.49 -15.59 3.01
N TYR A 74 -38.57 -16.11 3.59
CA TYR A 74 -39.92 -15.60 3.36
C TYR A 74 -40.10 -14.16 3.89
N ASN A 75 -39.59 -13.87 5.09
CA ASN A 75 -39.61 -12.54 5.68
C ASN A 75 -38.77 -11.53 4.86
N VAL A 76 -37.59 -11.94 4.41
CA VAL A 76 -36.70 -11.15 3.56
C VAL A 76 -37.29 -10.95 2.17
N SER A 77 -37.97 -11.94 1.60
CA SER A 77 -38.62 -11.83 0.28
C SER A 77 -39.82 -10.88 0.28
N GLN A 78 -40.48 -10.68 1.43
CA GLN A 78 -41.55 -9.68 1.57
C GLN A 78 -41.01 -8.26 1.80
N SER A 79 -39.79 -8.13 2.32
CA SER A 79 -39.07 -6.87 2.41
C SER A 79 -38.47 -6.54 1.04
N ASN A 80 -38.85 -5.42 0.42
CA ASN A 80 -38.29 -4.93 -0.86
C ASN A 80 -36.81 -4.48 -0.71
N SER A 81 -35.92 -5.36 -0.26
CA SER A 81 -34.53 -5.06 0.03
C SER A 81 -33.63 -5.89 -0.86
N SER A 82 -33.19 -5.31 -1.97
CA SER A 82 -32.07 -5.79 -2.80
C SER A 82 -30.73 -5.88 -2.04
N ASN A 83 -30.72 -5.67 -0.72
CA ASN A 83 -29.54 -5.56 0.11
C ASN A 83 -29.25 -6.80 0.98
N SER A 84 -29.98 -7.91 0.86
CA SER A 84 -29.72 -9.12 1.68
C SER A 84 -28.28 -9.63 1.55
N LEU A 85 -27.76 -9.69 0.31
CA LEU A 85 -26.37 -10.07 0.03
C LEU A 85 -25.37 -9.04 0.58
N GLN A 86 -25.72 -7.75 0.57
CA GLN A 86 -24.87 -6.71 1.14
C GLN A 86 -24.82 -6.79 2.67
N ILE A 87 -25.96 -7.03 3.33
CA ILE A 87 -26.05 -7.23 4.78
C ILE A 87 -25.21 -8.45 5.20
N MET A 88 -25.32 -9.56 4.47
CA MET A 88 -24.48 -10.74 4.73
C MET A 88 -22.99 -10.44 4.56
N LYS A 89 -22.61 -9.68 3.52
CA LYS A 89 -21.21 -9.26 3.30
C LYS A 89 -20.69 -8.37 4.43
N THR A 90 -21.43 -7.35 4.83
CA THR A 90 -21.05 -6.44 5.91
C THR A 90 -20.94 -7.17 7.25
N ASN A 91 -21.86 -8.09 7.53
CA ASN A 91 -21.79 -8.92 8.73
C ASN A 91 -20.56 -9.84 8.71
N ALA A 92 -20.28 -10.48 7.57
CA ALA A 92 -19.09 -11.32 7.40
C ALA A 92 -17.79 -10.52 7.57
N GLU A 93 -17.70 -9.34 6.95
CA GLU A 93 -16.57 -8.43 7.11
C GLU A 93 -16.37 -8.02 8.57
N THR A 94 -17.45 -7.63 9.25
CA THR A 94 -17.42 -7.22 10.66
C THR A 94 -16.93 -8.36 11.56
N VAL A 95 -17.41 -9.58 11.33
CA VAL A 95 -16.96 -10.76 12.08
C VAL A 95 -15.49 -11.07 11.79
N LEU A 96 -15.10 -11.10 10.51
CA LEU A 96 -13.76 -11.54 10.12
C LEU A 96 -12.65 -10.52 10.45
N THR A 97 -12.98 -9.23 10.52
CA THR A 97 -12.02 -8.15 10.85
C THR A 97 -11.93 -7.85 12.34
N ASN A 98 -12.90 -8.28 13.15
CA ASN A 98 -12.89 -8.03 14.59
C ASN A 98 -11.78 -8.87 15.28
N PRO A 99 -10.84 -8.24 16.00
CA PRO A 99 -9.71 -8.92 16.64
C PRO A 99 -10.16 -9.94 17.72
N TYR A 100 -11.33 -9.74 18.32
CA TYR A 100 -11.85 -10.64 19.34
C TYR A 100 -12.44 -11.92 18.76
N THR A 101 -12.77 -11.96 17.46
CA THR A 101 -13.34 -13.15 16.80
C THR A 101 -12.43 -14.37 16.94
N ILE A 102 -11.12 -14.21 16.76
CA ILE A 102 -10.16 -15.32 16.88
C ILE A 102 -10.24 -15.95 18.27
N ILE A 103 -10.28 -15.13 19.32
CA ILE A 103 -10.37 -15.57 20.71
C ILE A 103 -11.71 -16.26 20.99
N HIS A 104 -12.82 -15.66 20.54
CA HIS A 104 -14.16 -16.21 20.74
C HIS A 104 -14.30 -17.60 20.11
N TYR A 105 -13.89 -17.75 18.85
CA TYR A 105 -14.00 -19.04 18.15
C TYR A 105 -13.04 -20.08 18.72
N ALA A 106 -11.82 -19.71 19.13
CA ALA A 106 -10.90 -20.64 19.79
C ALA A 106 -11.49 -21.19 21.11
N VAL A 107 -12.06 -20.32 21.93
CA VAL A 107 -12.67 -20.69 23.22
C VAL A 107 -13.93 -21.52 22.99
N PHE A 108 -14.78 -21.12 22.04
CA PHE A 108 -15.95 -21.87 21.64
C PHE A 108 -15.57 -23.31 21.23
N LEU A 109 -14.53 -23.47 20.40
CA LEU A 109 -14.07 -24.81 19.98
C LEU A 109 -13.61 -25.66 21.15
N ILE A 110 -12.89 -25.09 22.12
CA ILE A 110 -12.44 -25.80 23.33
C ILE A 110 -13.64 -26.24 24.17
N LEU A 111 -14.56 -25.31 24.47
CA LEU A 111 -15.73 -25.60 25.31
C LEU A 111 -16.68 -26.58 24.63
N PHE A 112 -16.91 -26.42 23.32
CA PHE A 112 -17.76 -27.32 22.55
C PHE A 112 -17.15 -28.72 22.48
N HIS A 113 -15.84 -28.85 22.27
CA HIS A 113 -15.17 -30.15 22.29
C HIS A 113 -15.26 -30.80 23.68
N ALA A 114 -15.07 -30.04 24.75
CA ALA A 114 -15.24 -30.54 26.12
C ALA A 114 -16.67 -31.00 26.40
N LEU A 115 -17.67 -30.28 25.87
CA LEU A 115 -19.08 -30.66 25.97
C LEU A 115 -19.37 -31.98 25.23
N LEU A 116 -18.92 -32.10 23.98
CA LEU A 116 -19.08 -33.32 23.20
C LEU A 116 -18.40 -34.52 23.87
N PHE A 117 -17.20 -34.30 24.43
CA PHE A 117 -16.49 -35.31 25.21
C PHE A 117 -17.28 -35.74 26.46
N LEU A 118 -17.85 -34.79 27.21
CA LEU A 118 -18.67 -35.05 28.40
C LEU A 118 -19.91 -35.90 28.07
N PHE A 119 -20.55 -35.61 26.95
CA PHE A 119 -21.72 -36.36 26.46
C PHE A 119 -21.36 -37.60 25.63
N LYS A 120 -20.07 -37.93 25.50
CA LYS A 120 -19.54 -39.05 24.71
C LYS A 120 -20.01 -39.05 23.25
N ILE A 121 -20.18 -37.87 22.68
CA ILE A 121 -20.60 -37.71 21.28
C ILE A 121 -19.34 -37.80 20.40
N PRO A 122 -19.27 -38.74 19.44
CA PRO A 122 -18.12 -38.87 18.56
C PRO A 122 -18.00 -37.66 17.63
N VAL A 123 -16.82 -37.04 17.62
CA VAL A 123 -16.53 -35.82 16.84
C VAL A 123 -16.08 -36.12 15.40
N ALA A 124 -15.48 -37.29 15.18
CA ALA A 124 -15.00 -37.74 13.88
C ALA A 124 -15.05 -39.27 13.75
N GLY A 125 -15.20 -39.77 12.52
CA GLY A 125 -15.21 -41.21 12.21
C GLY A 125 -16.60 -41.77 11.89
N ALA A 126 -16.67 -43.08 11.62
CA ALA A 126 -17.94 -43.75 11.33
C ALA A 126 -18.85 -43.75 12.57
N GLY A 127 -19.92 -42.96 12.53
CA GLY A 127 -20.89 -42.82 13.64
C GLY A 127 -20.98 -41.41 14.26
N SER A 128 -20.11 -40.46 13.88
CA SER A 128 -20.27 -39.06 14.30
C SER A 128 -21.53 -38.44 13.71
N PRO A 129 -22.35 -37.70 14.49
CA PRO A 129 -23.45 -36.92 13.94
C PRO A 129 -22.94 -35.94 12.89
N TYR A 130 -23.61 -35.89 11.73
CA TYR A 130 -23.22 -35.02 10.63
C TYR A 130 -23.27 -33.55 11.03
N PHE A 131 -24.26 -33.16 11.84
CA PHE A 131 -24.38 -31.80 12.35
C PHE A 131 -23.15 -31.39 13.17
N VAL A 132 -22.65 -32.28 14.03
CA VAL A 132 -21.47 -32.01 14.87
C VAL A 132 -20.23 -31.81 14.00
N SER A 133 -20.01 -32.70 13.02
CA SER A 133 -18.89 -32.55 12.08
C SER A 133 -19.00 -31.27 11.25
N LEU A 134 -20.19 -30.90 10.81
CA LEU A 134 -20.44 -29.68 10.03
C LEU A 134 -20.13 -28.43 10.87
N PHE A 135 -20.66 -28.34 12.08
CA PHE A 135 -20.45 -27.18 12.97
C PHE A 135 -19.00 -27.01 13.36
N MET A 136 -18.31 -28.12 13.68
CA MET A 136 -16.90 -28.10 13.99
C MET A 136 -16.07 -27.62 12.79
N GLY A 137 -16.38 -28.13 11.59
CA GLY A 137 -15.73 -27.72 10.36
C GLY A 137 -15.93 -26.23 10.04
N LEU A 138 -17.16 -25.73 10.15
CA LEU A 138 -17.47 -24.32 9.93
C LEU A 138 -16.75 -23.40 10.92
N ALA A 139 -16.69 -23.77 12.20
CA ALA A 139 -15.98 -22.99 13.21
C ALA A 139 -14.46 -22.94 12.95
N TRP A 140 -13.83 -24.04 12.53
CA TRP A 140 -12.43 -24.06 12.11
C TRP A 140 -12.17 -23.23 10.85
N ILE A 141 -13.09 -23.25 9.88
CA ILE A 141 -13.00 -22.43 8.67
C ILE A 141 -13.04 -20.94 9.03
N VAL A 142 -14.01 -20.53 9.86
CA VAL A 142 -14.12 -19.13 10.32
C VAL A 142 -12.85 -18.70 11.07
N LEU A 143 -12.36 -19.53 12.00
CA LEU A 143 -11.12 -19.25 12.73
C LEU A 143 -9.93 -19.07 11.78
N SER A 144 -9.78 -19.97 10.80
CA SER A 144 -8.69 -19.93 9.82
C SER A 144 -8.75 -18.68 8.94
N ILE A 145 -9.95 -18.34 8.43
CA ILE A 145 -10.15 -17.14 7.61
C ILE A 145 -9.88 -15.87 8.44
N SER A 146 -10.36 -15.81 9.69
CA SER A 146 -10.10 -14.69 10.59
C SER A 146 -8.60 -14.51 10.88
N MET A 147 -7.83 -15.58 11.04
CA MET A 147 -6.38 -15.49 11.19
C MET A 147 -5.70 -14.93 9.94
N ILE A 148 -6.12 -15.37 8.75
CA ILE A 148 -5.62 -14.86 7.46
C ILE A 148 -5.94 -13.36 7.34
N VAL A 149 -7.20 -12.96 7.57
CA VAL A 149 -7.63 -11.56 7.53
C VAL A 149 -6.81 -10.72 8.50
N TRP A 150 -6.63 -11.18 9.74
CA TRP A 150 -5.84 -10.48 10.74
C TRP A 150 -4.38 -10.31 10.30
N PHE A 151 -3.76 -11.35 9.72
CA PHE A 151 -2.41 -11.27 9.17
C PHE A 151 -2.30 -10.21 8.07
N PHE A 152 -3.17 -10.26 7.04
CA PHE A 152 -3.13 -9.27 5.96
C PHE A 152 -3.38 -7.85 6.47
N ASN A 153 -4.34 -7.67 7.38
CA ASN A 153 -4.69 -6.36 7.91
C ASN A 153 -3.59 -5.79 8.83
N LYS A 154 -3.04 -6.59 9.76
CA LYS A 154 -2.09 -6.11 10.78
C LYS A 154 -0.63 -6.23 10.40
N PHE A 155 -0.25 -7.29 9.69
CA PHE A 155 1.15 -7.52 9.31
C PHE A 155 1.48 -6.87 7.96
N LEU A 156 0.59 -6.99 6.97
CA LEU A 156 0.82 -6.44 5.62
C LEU A 156 0.19 -5.07 5.41
N ASN A 157 -0.64 -4.58 6.34
CA ASN A 157 -1.39 -3.33 6.21
C ASN A 157 -2.30 -3.31 4.96
N ILE A 158 -2.84 -4.47 4.57
CA ILE A 158 -3.71 -4.68 3.40
C ILE A 158 -5.08 -5.15 3.89
N SER A 159 -6.16 -4.49 3.44
CA SER A 159 -7.53 -4.94 3.71
C SER A 159 -8.03 -5.89 2.62
N LEU A 160 -8.31 -7.15 2.99
CA LEU A 160 -8.89 -8.14 2.06
C LEU A 160 -10.35 -7.86 1.70
N PHE A 161 -11.03 -6.98 2.45
CA PHE A 161 -12.43 -6.61 2.18
C PHE A 161 -12.54 -5.30 1.38
N ASP A 162 -11.42 -4.61 1.13
CA ASP A 162 -11.43 -3.49 0.21
C ASP A 162 -11.70 -3.99 -1.22
N SER A 163 -12.76 -3.46 -1.84
CA SER A 163 -13.09 -3.74 -3.23
C SER A 163 -11.93 -3.46 -4.20
N ASN A 164 -11.06 -2.51 -3.87
CA ASN A 164 -9.90 -2.17 -4.70
C ASN A 164 -8.87 -3.30 -4.72
N PHE A 165 -8.70 -4.04 -3.61
CA PHE A 165 -7.75 -5.14 -3.51
C PHE A 165 -8.04 -6.24 -4.55
N TRP A 166 -9.29 -6.68 -4.65
CA TRP A 166 -9.70 -7.70 -5.63
C TRP A 166 -9.74 -7.16 -7.06
N ASN A 167 -10.10 -5.88 -7.23
CA ASN A 167 -10.10 -5.23 -8.54
C ASN A 167 -8.68 -5.09 -9.10
N ASP A 168 -7.69 -4.82 -8.26
CA ASP A 168 -6.29 -4.71 -8.70
C ASP A 168 -5.68 -6.08 -9.01
N LEU A 169 -6.09 -7.14 -8.31
CA LEU A 169 -5.72 -8.54 -8.64
C LEU A 169 -6.35 -9.03 -9.95
N THR A 170 -7.53 -8.53 -10.31
CA THR A 170 -8.31 -9.00 -11.48
C THR A 170 -8.29 -8.04 -12.67
N LYS A 171 -7.61 -6.88 -12.55
CA LYS A 171 -7.40 -5.95 -13.66
C LYS A 171 -6.51 -6.60 -14.71
N THR A 172 -7.14 -7.15 -15.74
CA THR A 172 -6.55 -7.15 -17.08
C THR A 172 -6.33 -5.69 -17.45
N GLN A 173 -5.07 -5.28 -17.62
CA GLN A 173 -4.70 -3.91 -17.88
C GLN A 173 -5.34 -3.45 -19.20
N SER A 174 -6.45 -2.73 -19.12
CA SER A 174 -7.06 -2.08 -20.28
C SER A 174 -6.10 -1.01 -20.76
N THR A 175 -5.45 -1.25 -21.89
CA THR A 175 -4.56 -0.25 -22.48
C THR A 175 -5.39 0.69 -23.32
N VAL A 176 -5.46 1.96 -22.90
CA VAL A 176 -5.88 3.05 -23.76
C VAL A 176 -4.63 3.54 -24.49
N LYS A 177 -4.56 3.28 -25.79
CA LYS A 177 -3.48 3.78 -26.66
C LYS A 177 -4.05 4.87 -27.55
N LEU A 178 -3.28 5.91 -27.79
CA LEU A 178 -3.55 6.82 -28.90
C LEU A 178 -2.86 6.26 -30.14
N ASP A 179 -3.57 6.17 -31.25
CA ASP A 179 -2.93 5.92 -32.53
C ASP A 179 -2.18 7.17 -33.01
N ILE A 180 -1.40 7.01 -34.08
CA ILE A 180 -0.62 8.09 -34.72
C ILE A 180 -1.46 9.26 -35.23
N ASN A 181 -2.78 9.09 -35.31
CA ASN A 181 -3.74 10.10 -35.74
C ASN A 181 -4.50 10.74 -34.56
N GLY A 182 -4.17 10.36 -33.32
CA GLY A 182 -4.83 10.85 -32.11
C GLY A 182 -6.16 10.16 -31.79
N ASN A 183 -6.49 9.05 -32.44
CA ASN A 183 -7.68 8.28 -32.11
C ASN A 183 -7.44 7.40 -30.88
N ILE A 184 -8.45 7.31 -30.02
CA ILE A 184 -8.41 6.48 -28.82
C ILE A 184 -8.68 5.02 -29.20
N ILE A 185 -7.66 4.18 -29.10
CA ILE A 185 -7.76 2.72 -29.20
C ILE A 185 -7.87 2.15 -27.78
N ILE A 186 -9.01 1.51 -27.51
CA ILE A 186 -9.28 0.86 -26.24
C ILE A 186 -9.21 -0.65 -26.45
N ASN A 187 -8.24 -1.31 -25.82
CA ASN A 187 -8.22 -2.78 -25.74
C ASN A 187 -8.78 -3.21 -24.38
N GLY A 188 -9.99 -3.78 -24.39
CA GLY A 188 -10.69 -4.29 -23.20
C GLY A 188 -12.16 -3.88 -23.15
N ASN A 189 -12.94 -4.53 -22.28
CA ASN A 189 -14.34 -4.15 -22.04
C ASN A 189 -14.39 -2.85 -21.24
N VAL A 190 -14.60 -1.73 -21.92
CA VAL A 190 -14.87 -0.43 -21.27
C VAL A 190 -16.37 -0.18 -21.28
N ALA A 191 -16.96 -0.18 -20.09
CA ALA A 191 -18.33 0.29 -19.90
C ALA A 191 -18.35 1.81 -20.05
N SER A 192 -18.73 2.31 -21.22
CA SER A 192 -18.86 3.73 -21.48
C SER A 192 -20.11 4.30 -20.76
N ARG A 193 -19.91 5.03 -19.66
CA ARG A 193 -20.91 5.95 -19.12
C ARG A 193 -20.27 7.32 -18.88
N GLY A 194 -20.72 8.31 -19.65
CA GLY A 194 -20.47 9.73 -19.43
C GLY A 194 -19.61 10.40 -20.49
N ASN A 195 -19.92 11.67 -20.77
CA ASN A 195 -19.01 12.56 -21.47
C ASN A 195 -17.83 12.85 -20.55
N VAL A 196 -16.61 12.51 -20.98
CA VAL A 196 -15.40 12.98 -20.32
C VAL A 196 -15.29 14.47 -20.61
N ALA A 197 -15.75 15.30 -19.68
CA ALA A 197 -15.34 16.69 -19.65
C ALA A 197 -13.83 16.68 -19.35
N LEU A 198 -13.01 16.94 -20.37
CA LEU A 198 -11.60 17.26 -20.21
C LEU A 198 -11.52 18.54 -19.36
N LYS A 199 -11.50 18.38 -18.04
CA LYS A 199 -10.96 19.41 -17.16
C LYS A 199 -9.49 19.53 -17.53
N ASN A 200 -9.13 20.65 -18.15
CA ASN A 200 -7.76 21.02 -18.52
C ASN A 200 -6.79 21.16 -17.34
N ASP A 201 -7.11 20.64 -16.15
CA ASP A 201 -6.32 20.78 -14.94
C ASP A 201 -5.82 19.46 -14.36
N LEU A 202 -6.02 18.33 -15.04
CA LEU A 202 -5.34 17.08 -14.69
C LEU A 202 -4.03 16.96 -15.47
N LYS A 203 -3.04 17.75 -15.05
CA LYS A 203 -1.64 17.42 -15.27
C LYS A 203 -1.26 16.30 -14.29
N TYR A 204 -1.90 15.14 -14.43
CA TYR A 204 -1.40 13.92 -13.80
C TYR A 204 -0.02 13.68 -14.43
N ASP A 205 1.04 13.56 -13.62
CA ASP A 205 2.40 13.36 -14.11
C ASP A 205 2.47 12.04 -14.90
N VAL A 206 2.18 12.12 -16.21
CA VAL A 206 2.39 11.06 -17.19
C VAL A 206 3.88 10.67 -17.23
N TYR A 207 4.77 11.49 -16.66
CA TYR A 207 6.17 11.21 -16.42
C TYR A 207 6.40 10.05 -15.43
N ALA A 208 5.50 9.79 -14.47
CA ALA A 208 5.68 8.73 -13.47
C ALA A 208 5.45 7.29 -13.97
N SER A 209 5.11 7.12 -15.26
CA SER A 209 4.71 5.83 -15.84
C SER A 209 5.82 5.15 -16.67
N ARG A 210 6.80 5.91 -17.16
CA ARG A 210 7.85 5.38 -18.04
C ARG A 210 9.18 5.34 -17.29
N ASP A 211 9.98 4.33 -17.60
CA ASP A 211 11.34 4.25 -17.09
C ASP A 211 12.16 5.40 -17.68
N GLU A 212 12.94 6.05 -16.82
CA GLU A 212 13.83 7.14 -17.20
C GLU A 212 15.16 7.03 -16.44
N VAL A 213 16.16 7.77 -16.91
CA VAL A 213 17.42 7.90 -16.16
C VAL A 213 17.26 8.96 -15.07
N PHE A 214 17.66 8.61 -13.85
CA PHE A 214 17.80 9.55 -12.75
C PHE A 214 19.15 9.39 -12.06
N ASN A 215 19.71 10.53 -11.60
CA ASN A 215 21.01 10.58 -10.94
C ASN A 215 20.87 10.76 -9.43
N VAL A 216 21.64 10.00 -8.66
CA VAL A 216 21.87 10.20 -7.22
C VAL A 216 23.19 10.94 -7.05
N SER A 217 23.15 12.19 -6.55
CA SER A 217 24.23 13.17 -6.74
C SER A 217 25.27 13.28 -5.62
N ASN A 218 25.12 12.56 -4.50
CA ASN A 218 25.92 12.79 -3.28
C ASN A 218 27.37 12.26 -3.33
N ASN A 219 27.77 11.57 -4.39
CA ASN A 219 29.12 11.04 -4.61
C ASN A 219 29.67 10.13 -3.50
N LEU A 220 28.83 9.28 -2.92
CA LEU A 220 29.21 8.42 -1.78
C LEU A 220 29.48 6.95 -2.15
N TYR A 221 29.26 6.54 -3.40
CA TYR A 221 29.08 5.12 -3.74
C TYR A 221 30.21 4.58 -4.62
N THR A 222 30.72 3.41 -4.28
CA THR A 222 31.58 2.59 -5.17
C THR A 222 30.74 1.94 -6.27
N TYR A 223 31.37 1.30 -7.27
CA TYR A 223 30.64 0.62 -8.35
C TYR A 223 29.73 -0.50 -7.83
N GLU A 224 30.18 -1.26 -6.83
CA GLU A 224 29.36 -2.31 -6.22
C GLU A 224 28.21 -1.72 -5.39
N ASP A 225 28.46 -0.63 -4.65
CA ASP A 225 27.39 0.07 -3.93
C ASP A 225 26.33 0.62 -4.89
N ALA A 226 26.75 1.11 -6.05
CA ALA A 226 25.87 1.71 -7.05
C ALA A 226 24.78 0.73 -7.55
N LYS A 227 25.13 -0.56 -7.71
CA LYS A 227 24.16 -1.62 -8.05
C LYS A 227 23.08 -1.75 -6.97
N ALA A 228 23.49 -1.73 -5.70
CA ALA A 228 22.57 -1.80 -4.56
C ALA A 228 21.70 -0.54 -4.47
N VAL A 229 22.26 0.64 -4.72
CA VAL A 229 21.52 1.92 -4.72
C VAL A 229 20.39 1.89 -5.74
N CYS A 230 20.64 1.51 -7.00
CA CYS A 230 19.57 1.43 -7.99
C CYS A 230 18.53 0.37 -7.65
N THR A 231 18.97 -0.79 -7.14
CA THR A 231 18.07 -1.88 -6.72
C THR A 231 17.11 -1.42 -5.61
N ALA A 232 17.58 -0.59 -4.68
CA ALA A 232 16.74 -0.03 -3.61
C ALA A 232 15.60 0.86 -4.15
N TYR A 233 15.75 1.42 -5.35
CA TYR A 233 14.71 2.17 -6.06
C TYR A 233 13.90 1.31 -7.04
N GLY A 234 14.09 -0.02 -7.06
CA GLY A 234 13.47 -0.90 -8.05
C GLY A 234 13.98 -0.65 -9.48
N ALA A 235 15.20 -0.12 -9.60
CA ALA A 235 15.86 0.26 -10.84
C ALA A 235 17.15 -0.55 -11.05
N ARG A 236 17.77 -0.40 -12.23
CA ARG A 236 19.11 -0.92 -12.52
C ARG A 236 20.07 0.22 -12.86
N LEU A 237 21.37 -0.07 -12.94
CA LEU A 237 22.31 0.89 -13.51
C LEU A 237 21.89 1.23 -14.96
N ALA A 238 21.95 2.51 -15.30
CA ALA A 238 21.65 2.99 -16.65
C ALA A 238 22.77 2.61 -17.62
N THR A 239 22.41 2.20 -18.83
CA THR A 239 23.34 1.99 -19.95
C THR A 239 23.86 3.32 -20.49
N TYR A 240 24.91 3.29 -21.32
CA TYR A 240 25.36 4.48 -22.05
C TYR A 240 24.23 5.06 -22.91
N ASP A 241 23.55 4.21 -23.70
CA ASP A 241 22.49 4.64 -24.61
C ASP A 241 21.33 5.33 -23.87
N GLU A 242 20.96 4.85 -22.69
CA GLU A 242 19.92 5.49 -21.87
C GLU A 242 20.35 6.86 -21.32
N VAL A 243 21.63 7.02 -20.96
CA VAL A 243 22.19 8.33 -20.54
C VAL A 243 22.26 9.28 -21.73
N GLU A 244 22.59 8.77 -22.93
CA GLU A 244 22.59 9.53 -24.17
C GLU A 244 21.17 9.96 -24.58
N ASP A 245 20.19 9.06 -24.46
CA ASP A 245 18.78 9.38 -24.65
C ASP A 245 18.30 10.44 -23.66
N ALA A 246 18.70 10.35 -22.39
CA ALA A 246 18.42 11.39 -21.41
C ALA A 246 19.00 12.74 -21.84
N TYR A 247 20.26 12.78 -22.30
CA TYR A 247 20.87 13.99 -22.86
C TYR A 247 20.09 14.54 -24.06
N ASN A 248 19.71 13.71 -25.02
CA ASN A 248 18.95 14.10 -26.21
C ASN A 248 17.58 14.70 -25.86
N ASN A 249 17.02 14.32 -24.71
CA ASN A 249 15.77 14.84 -24.16
C ASN A 249 15.95 15.99 -23.14
N GLY A 250 17.14 16.58 -23.05
CA GLY A 250 17.42 17.75 -22.21
C GLY A 250 17.97 17.43 -20.81
N GLY A 251 18.28 16.17 -20.53
CA GLY A 251 18.93 15.74 -19.29
C GLY A 251 20.27 16.45 -19.07
N GLU A 252 20.45 16.95 -17.85
CA GLU A 252 21.64 17.70 -17.44
C GLU A 252 21.77 17.67 -15.92
N TRP A 253 22.83 17.04 -15.41
CA TRP A 253 23.09 17.00 -13.96
C TRP A 253 24.54 17.26 -13.56
N CYS A 254 25.49 17.35 -14.52
CA CYS A 254 26.87 17.76 -14.25
C CYS A 254 27.55 17.01 -13.08
N ASN A 255 27.19 15.76 -12.85
CA ASN A 255 27.69 14.96 -11.74
C ASN A 255 27.96 13.53 -12.20
N TYR A 256 29.18 13.04 -11.98
CA TYR A 256 29.55 11.66 -12.32
C TYR A 256 28.62 10.67 -11.61
N GLY A 257 27.99 9.80 -12.38
CA GLY A 257 27.21 8.68 -11.85
C GLY A 257 27.71 7.36 -12.39
N TRP A 258 27.90 6.38 -11.51
CA TRP A 258 28.12 5.00 -11.92
C TRP A 258 26.95 4.53 -12.79
N SER A 259 27.30 3.92 -13.93
CA SER A 259 26.44 3.40 -14.99
C SER A 259 26.82 1.95 -15.28
N GLN A 260 26.07 1.27 -16.15
CA GLN A 260 26.38 -0.10 -16.57
C GLN A 260 27.80 -0.20 -17.13
N ASP A 261 28.41 -1.39 -17.04
CA ASP A 261 29.75 -1.70 -17.55
C ASP A 261 30.88 -0.87 -16.89
N GLN A 262 30.69 -0.50 -15.62
CA GLN A 262 31.64 0.29 -14.81
C GLN A 262 32.02 1.62 -15.46
N LEU A 263 31.08 2.19 -16.21
CA LEU A 263 31.16 3.55 -16.72
C LEU A 263 30.78 4.53 -15.62
N ALA A 264 31.43 5.69 -15.56
CA ALA A 264 30.96 6.82 -14.79
C ALA A 264 30.60 7.95 -15.75
N LEU A 265 29.31 8.25 -15.90
CA LEU A 265 28.78 9.11 -16.97
C LEU A 265 28.01 10.31 -16.42
N PHE A 266 28.00 11.40 -17.18
CA PHE A 266 27.11 12.54 -16.94
C PHE A 266 26.85 13.36 -18.23
N PRO A 267 25.62 13.85 -18.46
CA PRO A 267 25.28 14.66 -19.62
C PRO A 267 25.44 16.16 -19.33
N THR A 268 25.79 16.93 -20.36
CA THR A 268 25.88 18.40 -20.30
C THR A 268 25.36 19.03 -21.58
N GLN A 269 24.45 20.00 -21.45
CA GLN A 269 23.80 20.64 -22.58
C GLN A 269 24.67 21.73 -23.19
N LYS A 270 24.56 21.91 -24.52
CA LYS A 270 25.32 22.93 -25.27
C LYS A 270 25.13 24.33 -24.68
N LEU A 271 23.90 24.68 -24.30
CA LEU A 271 23.58 26.01 -23.76
C LEU A 271 24.30 26.27 -22.43
N THR A 272 24.36 25.28 -21.54
CA THR A 272 25.07 25.36 -20.26
C THR A 272 26.57 25.49 -20.50
N TRP A 273 27.13 24.65 -21.37
CA TRP A 273 28.54 24.74 -21.75
C TRP A 273 28.92 26.12 -22.31
N PHE A 274 28.13 26.69 -23.23
CA PHE A 274 28.38 28.03 -23.78
C PHE A 274 28.33 29.13 -22.73
N LYS A 275 27.46 29.02 -21.71
CA LYS A 275 27.42 29.95 -20.59
C LYS A 275 28.70 29.85 -19.76
N LEU A 276 29.15 28.63 -19.46
CA LEU A 276 30.37 28.37 -18.69
C LEU A 276 31.63 28.91 -19.37
N GLN A 277 31.71 28.83 -20.70
CA GLN A 277 32.86 29.38 -21.44
C GLN A 277 33.04 30.90 -21.28
N LYS A 278 31.99 31.64 -20.90
CA LYS A 278 32.06 33.10 -20.69
C LYS A 278 32.76 33.48 -19.38
N ASN A 279 32.87 32.55 -18.43
CA ASN A 279 33.55 32.77 -17.17
C ASN A 279 34.84 31.92 -17.11
N PRO A 280 36.03 32.53 -17.19
CA PRO A 280 37.30 31.80 -17.14
C PRO A 280 37.47 30.91 -15.90
N ALA A 281 36.82 31.24 -14.77
CA ALA A 281 36.85 30.45 -13.55
C ALA A 281 36.07 29.13 -13.66
N HIS A 282 35.08 29.06 -14.55
CA HIS A 282 34.12 27.95 -14.65
C HIS A 282 34.10 27.26 -16.02
N LYS A 283 34.98 27.68 -16.94
CA LYS A 283 35.02 27.16 -18.32
C LYS A 283 35.22 25.65 -18.44
N ASN A 284 35.75 25.01 -17.40
CA ASN A 284 36.03 23.57 -17.36
C ASN A 284 35.00 22.79 -16.52
N ASP A 285 34.03 23.48 -15.92
CA ASP A 285 32.97 22.85 -15.16
C ASP A 285 32.06 22.09 -16.13
N CYS A 286 31.48 20.98 -15.68
CA CYS A 286 30.54 20.17 -16.47
C CYS A 286 31.10 19.62 -17.80
N GLY A 287 32.42 19.52 -17.98
CA GLY A 287 33.00 18.85 -19.15
C GLY A 287 32.63 19.51 -20.50
N ARG A 288 32.33 18.69 -21.51
CA ARG A 288 31.97 19.13 -22.89
C ARG A 288 30.50 18.83 -23.20
N PRO A 289 29.89 19.45 -24.24
CA PRO A 289 28.52 19.09 -24.62
C PRO A 289 28.41 17.60 -25.00
N GLY A 290 27.33 16.96 -24.55
CA GLY A 290 27.08 15.52 -24.76
C GLY A 290 27.20 14.70 -23.48
N VAL A 291 27.38 13.39 -23.65
CA VAL A 291 27.67 12.46 -22.55
C VAL A 291 29.17 12.45 -22.28
N ASN A 292 29.55 12.77 -21.04
CA ASN A 292 30.92 12.82 -20.57
C ASN A 292 31.24 11.61 -19.68
N GLY A 293 32.53 11.35 -19.49
CA GLY A 293 33.03 10.25 -18.68
C GLY A 293 33.38 9.01 -19.49
N GLY A 294 33.46 7.87 -18.83
CA GLY A 294 33.92 6.61 -19.44
C GLY A 294 34.18 5.52 -18.42
N TYR A 295 34.86 4.45 -18.86
CA TYR A 295 35.24 3.34 -18.01
C TYR A 295 36.24 3.77 -16.95
N MET A 296 35.98 3.38 -15.70
CA MET A 296 36.86 3.66 -14.57
C MET A 296 37.49 2.36 -14.11
N GLU A 297 38.81 2.21 -14.26
CA GLU A 297 39.51 0.97 -13.89
C GLU A 297 39.38 0.64 -12.40
N ASN A 298 39.37 1.66 -11.53
CA ASN A 298 39.21 1.49 -10.09
C ASN A 298 37.72 1.53 -9.69
N PRO A 299 37.11 0.38 -9.31
CA PRO A 299 35.70 0.33 -8.92
C PRO A 299 35.42 0.96 -7.54
N TYR A 300 36.45 1.26 -6.76
CA TYR A 300 36.34 1.80 -5.41
C TYR A 300 36.26 3.34 -5.37
N ILE A 301 36.33 4.02 -6.52
CA ILE A 301 36.11 5.46 -6.58
C ILE A 301 34.66 5.76 -6.17
N ARG A 302 34.48 6.83 -5.38
CA ARG A 302 33.16 7.26 -4.95
C ARG A 302 32.59 8.28 -5.91
N PHE A 303 31.50 7.90 -6.56
CA PHE A 303 30.71 8.75 -7.45
C PHE A 303 29.24 8.66 -7.07
N GLY A 304 28.42 9.46 -7.75
CA GLY A 304 26.99 9.34 -7.73
C GLY A 304 26.56 8.06 -8.46
N VAL A 305 25.27 7.94 -8.75
CA VAL A 305 24.74 6.76 -9.44
C VAL A 305 23.71 7.17 -10.48
N ASN A 306 23.84 6.66 -11.70
CA ASN A 306 22.82 6.78 -12.74
C ASN A 306 21.97 5.50 -12.74
N CYS A 307 20.71 5.64 -12.35
CA CYS A 307 19.75 4.54 -12.34
C CYS A 307 18.76 4.69 -13.50
N TYR A 308 18.30 3.56 -14.05
CA TYR A 308 17.25 3.47 -15.04
C TYR A 308 16.08 2.66 -14.50
N GLY A 309 14.90 3.27 -14.48
CA GLY A 309 13.67 2.70 -13.95
C GLY A 309 12.65 3.79 -13.63
N LYS A 310 11.63 3.46 -12.83
CA LYS A 310 10.66 4.46 -12.37
C LYS A 310 11.32 5.42 -11.38
N LYS A 311 11.50 6.67 -11.80
CA LYS A 311 12.06 7.71 -10.94
C LYS A 311 11.13 7.95 -9.74
N PRO A 312 11.69 8.00 -8.50
CA PRO A 312 10.90 8.32 -7.32
C PRO A 312 10.24 9.69 -7.43
N ALA A 313 9.07 9.84 -6.81
CA ALA A 313 8.41 11.13 -6.71
C ALA A 313 9.30 12.13 -5.95
N ALA A 314 9.43 13.35 -6.49
CA ALA A 314 10.24 14.40 -5.88
C ALA A 314 9.70 14.77 -4.49
N THR A 315 10.57 14.67 -3.49
CA THR A 315 10.30 15.21 -2.15
C THR A 315 10.31 16.74 -2.16
N GLU A 316 9.80 17.36 -1.10
CA GLU A 316 9.84 18.81 -0.98
C GLU A 316 11.28 19.35 -0.97
N LYS A 317 12.21 18.57 -0.39
CA LYS A 317 13.65 18.89 -0.43
C LYS A 317 14.19 18.86 -1.85
N ASP A 318 13.84 17.86 -2.64
CA ASP A 318 14.29 17.74 -4.05
C ASP A 318 13.79 18.92 -4.89
N LYS A 319 12.55 19.37 -4.65
CA LYS A 319 11.99 20.55 -5.31
C LYS A 319 12.71 21.83 -4.91
N GLN A 320 13.02 22.01 -3.63
CA GLN A 320 13.80 23.15 -3.15
C GLN A 320 15.21 23.16 -3.74
N GLU A 321 15.89 22.02 -3.80
CA GLU A 321 17.20 21.89 -4.44
C GLU A 321 17.10 22.18 -5.95
N MET A 322 16.10 21.64 -6.64
CA MET A 322 15.85 21.93 -8.05
C MET A 322 15.61 23.42 -8.30
N ASP A 323 14.81 24.08 -7.47
CA ASP A 323 14.51 25.51 -7.58
C ASP A 323 15.76 26.37 -7.31
N ALA A 324 16.56 25.99 -6.31
CA ALA A 324 17.86 26.62 -6.04
C ALA A 324 18.85 26.43 -7.22
N ASN A 325 18.75 25.31 -7.94
CA ASN A 325 19.59 24.95 -9.07
C ASN A 325 19.09 25.45 -10.44
N LYS A 326 18.03 26.26 -10.50
CA LYS A 326 17.56 26.89 -11.76
C LYS A 326 18.59 27.81 -12.42
N GLY A 327 19.62 28.22 -11.67
CA GLY A 327 20.89 28.72 -12.20
C GLY A 327 21.96 27.64 -12.05
N ILE A 328 22.83 27.49 -13.06
CA ILE A 328 23.93 26.51 -13.07
C ILE A 328 24.57 26.49 -11.66
N ASN A 329 24.51 25.34 -10.97
CA ASN A 329 25.05 25.18 -9.63
C ASN A 329 26.58 25.07 -9.72
N ILE A 330 27.18 26.22 -9.99
CA ILE A 330 28.61 26.40 -10.06
C ILE A 330 29.10 26.50 -8.62
N PRO A 331 30.01 25.61 -8.16
CA PRO A 331 30.64 25.75 -6.86
C PRO A 331 31.29 27.13 -6.77
N LYS A 332 30.82 27.94 -5.82
CA LYS A 332 31.33 29.30 -5.62
C LYS A 332 32.83 29.23 -5.36
N THR A 333 33.58 30.06 -6.07
CA THR A 333 35.01 30.24 -5.83
C THR A 333 35.24 30.67 -4.37
N PRO A 334 36.41 30.39 -3.78
CA PRO A 334 36.75 30.90 -2.45
C PRO A 334 36.55 32.42 -2.30
N GLU A 335 36.79 33.17 -3.38
CA GLU A 335 36.57 34.60 -3.49
C GLU A 335 35.08 34.97 -3.39
N GLU A 336 34.20 34.26 -4.12
CA GLU A 336 32.75 34.46 -4.06
C GLU A 336 32.18 34.07 -2.69
N ILE A 337 32.65 32.97 -2.09
CA ILE A 337 32.26 32.59 -0.72
C ILE A 337 32.63 33.70 0.28
N LYS A 338 33.82 34.28 0.13
CA LYS A 338 34.27 35.40 0.97
C LYS A 338 33.44 36.66 0.73
N LEU A 339 33.06 36.94 -0.51
CA LEU A 339 32.18 38.05 -0.86
C LEU A 339 30.78 37.86 -0.26
N ASP A 340 30.20 36.68 -0.38
CA ASP A 340 28.87 36.37 0.17
C ASP A 340 28.84 36.50 1.68
N LYS A 341 29.88 36.03 2.38
CA LYS A 341 30.03 36.24 3.84
C LYS A 341 30.02 37.74 4.18
N LYS A 342 30.68 38.58 3.36
CA LYS A 342 30.63 40.04 3.55
C LYS A 342 29.24 40.61 3.25
N VAL A 343 28.60 40.21 2.16
CA VAL A 343 27.24 40.66 1.81
C VAL A 343 26.25 40.29 2.92
N GLN A 344 26.34 39.07 3.45
CA GLN A 344 25.48 38.61 4.53
C GLN A 344 25.70 39.41 5.81
N PHE A 345 26.96 39.67 6.18
CA PHE A 345 27.29 40.57 7.29
C PHE A 345 26.65 41.95 7.12
N TRP A 346 26.74 42.55 5.93
CA TRP A 346 26.13 43.86 5.66
C TRP A 346 24.60 43.83 5.68
N LYS A 347 23.97 42.74 5.23
CA LYS A 347 22.51 42.56 5.30
C LYS A 347 22.02 42.44 6.75
N GLU A 348 22.68 41.62 7.55
CA GLU A 348 22.32 41.40 8.96
C GLU A 348 22.51 42.63 9.85
N ASN A 349 23.39 43.54 9.43
CA ASN A 349 23.68 44.79 10.13
C ASN A 349 23.20 46.02 9.35
N ALA A 350 22.31 45.85 8.37
CA ALA A 350 21.90 46.92 7.47
C ALA A 350 21.25 48.07 8.24
N ASP A 351 20.42 47.75 9.23
CA ASP A 351 19.73 48.69 10.12
C ASP A 351 20.68 49.52 11.01
N LYS A 352 21.86 48.97 11.33
CA LYS A 352 22.83 49.59 12.25
C LYS A 352 23.98 50.28 11.54
N LEU A 353 24.41 49.73 10.41
CA LEU A 353 25.67 50.08 9.76
C LEU A 353 25.49 50.70 8.37
N LEU A 354 24.30 50.58 7.76
CA LEU A 354 24.04 51.13 6.43
C LEU A 354 23.06 52.31 6.53
N ASN A 355 23.54 53.51 6.22
CA ASN A 355 22.70 54.69 6.06
C ASN A 355 22.55 55.01 4.58
N ILE A 356 21.32 54.90 4.07
CA ILE A 356 20.99 55.24 2.69
C ILE A 356 20.61 56.71 2.65
N ASN A 357 21.32 57.49 1.83
CA ASN A 357 20.97 58.90 1.60
C ASN A 357 19.69 59.01 0.78
N SER A 358 18.92 60.06 1.06
CA SER A 358 17.81 60.45 0.20
C SER A 358 18.33 60.89 -1.17
N PHE A 359 17.53 60.71 -2.22
CA PHE A 359 17.86 61.16 -3.59
C PHE A 359 18.23 62.65 -3.64
N ASN A 360 17.54 63.48 -2.86
CA ASN A 360 17.95 64.85 -2.56
C ASN A 360 17.40 65.30 -1.19
N TYR A 361 17.61 66.56 -0.82
CA TYR A 361 17.16 67.09 0.48
C TYR A 361 15.65 66.99 0.74
N ASN A 362 14.84 66.84 -0.31
CA ASN A 362 13.39 66.88 -0.25
C ASN A 362 12.71 65.58 -0.71
N LYS A 363 13.44 64.61 -1.27
CA LYS A 363 12.89 63.37 -1.85
C LYS A 363 13.76 62.16 -1.52
N TRP A 364 13.12 61.07 -1.10
CA TRP A 364 13.79 59.78 -0.82
C TRP A 364 14.28 59.07 -2.09
N SER A 365 13.45 59.03 -3.13
CA SER A 365 13.71 58.35 -4.42
C SER A 365 13.51 59.33 -5.59
N GLU A 366 14.19 59.07 -6.72
CA GLU A 366 13.96 59.76 -8.00
C GLU A 366 12.64 59.33 -8.67
N TYR A 367 12.21 58.10 -8.36
CA TYR A 367 11.02 57.43 -8.91
C TYR A 367 9.91 57.30 -7.88
#